data_AF-M4GWM7-F1
#
_entry.id   AF-M4GWM7-F1
#
_cell.length_a   1.000
_cell.length_b   1.000
_cell.length_c   1.000
_cell.angle_alpha   90.00
_cell.angle_beta   90.00
_cell.angle_gamma   90.00
#
_symmetry.space_group_name_H-M   'P 1'
#
loop_
_entity.id
_entity.type
_entity.pdbx_description
1 polymer ?
#
loop_
_entity_poly.entity_id
_entity_poly.type
_entity_poly.pdbx_seq_one_letter_code
_entity_poly.pdbx_strand_id
1 'polypeptide(L)'
;MSKPEVVPDNALPFSVLFDVPPQGVARIGEGDSLQLTKLGDEVRKRLVCPAQLSVLPHRVGNRCCVSVHISDPTGKALDLLITVAGNTVWPDDNEYARGVRWYINVSDATDMMWLLKAIEQVTGEKG
;
A
#
# COMPACT_ATOMS: atom_id res chain seq x y z
N MET A 1 2.41 0.09 -14.49
CA MET A 1 1.17 0.88 -14.36
C MET A 1 1.57 2.34 -14.31
N SER A 2 0.86 3.22 -15.02
CA SER A 2 1.06 4.67 -14.93
C SER A 2 0.71 5.17 -13.52
N LYS A 3 1.29 6.30 -13.12
CA LYS A 3 0.93 6.97 -11.87
C LYS A 3 -0.57 7.33 -11.91
N PRO A 4 -1.35 7.03 -10.86
CA PRO A 4 -2.75 7.42 -10.81
C PRO A 4 -2.89 8.94 -10.70
N GLU A 5 -3.97 9.47 -11.26
CA GLU A 5 -4.37 10.87 -11.11
C GLU A 5 -4.98 11.09 -9.72
N VAL A 6 -4.57 12.17 -9.06
CA VAL A 6 -5.15 12.54 -7.76
C VAL A 6 -6.39 13.39 -8.00
N VAL A 7 -7.51 12.99 -7.43
CA VAL A 7 -8.80 13.66 -7.57
C VAL A 7 -9.41 13.95 -6.20
N PRO A 8 -10.33 14.93 -6.08
CA PRO A 8 -11.04 15.18 -4.82
C PRO A 8 -11.74 13.91 -4.31
N ASP A 9 -11.72 13.68 -2.99
CA ASP A 9 -12.25 12.44 -2.39
C ASP A 9 -13.72 12.18 -2.73
N ASN A 10 -14.51 13.25 -2.90
CA ASN A 10 -15.93 13.16 -3.26
C ASN A 10 -16.18 12.74 -4.72
N ALA A 11 -15.14 12.68 -5.55
CA ALA A 11 -15.22 12.23 -6.94
C ALA A 11 -15.08 10.71 -7.08
N LEU A 12 -14.76 10.00 -6.00
CA LEU A 12 -14.60 8.55 -6.00
C LEU A 12 -15.78 7.82 -5.34
N PRO A 13 -16.09 6.59 -5.77
CA PRO A 13 -17.05 5.74 -5.06
C PRO A 13 -16.64 5.52 -3.61
N PHE A 14 -17.59 5.59 -2.68
CA PHE A 14 -17.35 5.27 -1.27
C PHE A 14 -16.98 3.80 -1.12
N SER A 15 -15.68 3.52 -1.01
CA SER A 15 -15.05 2.30 -0.47
C SER A 15 -13.72 2.01 -1.16
N VAL A 16 -13.53 2.36 -2.42
CA VAL A 16 -12.33 1.96 -3.17
C VAL A 16 -11.14 2.88 -2.90
N LEU A 17 -9.94 2.31 -2.88
CA LEU A 17 -8.69 3.07 -2.79
C LEU A 17 -8.30 3.64 -4.16
N PHE A 18 -8.50 2.88 -5.23
CA PHE A 18 -8.25 3.30 -6.61
C PHE A 18 -9.51 3.12 -7.46
N ASP A 19 -9.96 4.18 -8.12
CA ASP A 19 -10.97 4.06 -9.17
C ASP A 19 -10.28 3.81 -10.51
N VAL A 20 -10.48 2.62 -11.06
CA VAL A 20 -9.77 2.11 -12.22
C VAL A 20 -10.79 1.85 -13.34
N PRO A 21 -11.12 2.85 -14.15
CA PRO A 21 -12.07 2.65 -15.24
C PRO A 21 -11.49 1.67 -16.27
N PRO A 22 -12.33 0.90 -17.00
CA PRO A 22 -11.86 -0.02 -18.05
C PRO A 22 -11.01 0.66 -19.13
N GLN A 23 -11.23 1.97 -19.33
CA GLN A 23 -10.45 2.82 -20.22
C GLN A 23 -10.15 4.14 -19.51
N GLY A 24 -8.94 4.66 -19.69
CA GLY A 24 -8.50 5.93 -19.09
C GLY A 24 -7.43 5.73 -18.01
N VAL A 25 -7.30 6.74 -17.16
CA VAL A 25 -6.29 6.80 -16.10
C VAL A 25 -6.90 6.35 -14.78
N ALA A 26 -6.16 5.55 -14.01
CA ALA A 26 -6.55 5.21 -12.64
C ALA A 26 -6.54 6.46 -11.77
N ARG A 27 -7.49 6.57 -10.85
CA ARG A 27 -7.66 7.72 -9.96
C ARG A 27 -7.52 7.31 -8.51
N ILE A 28 -7.00 8.20 -7.67
CA ILE A 28 -6.90 8.05 -6.21
C ILE A 28 -7.40 9.33 -5.55
N GLY A 29 -8.07 9.20 -4.40
CA GLY A 29 -8.52 10.35 -3.61
C GLY A 29 -7.34 11.12 -3.02
N GLU A 30 -7.50 12.42 -2.80
CA GLU A 30 -6.50 13.27 -2.14
C GLU A 30 -6.11 12.71 -0.76
N GLY A 31 -7.08 12.28 0.04
CA GLY A 31 -6.85 11.73 1.38
C GLY A 31 -5.99 10.47 1.34
N ASP A 32 -6.36 9.53 0.47
CA ASP A 32 -5.63 8.27 0.29
C ASP A 32 -4.27 8.48 -0.39
N SER A 33 -4.15 9.44 -1.30
CA SER A 33 -2.87 9.82 -1.91
C SER A 33 -1.88 10.34 -0.88
N LEU A 34 -2.37 11.11 0.10
CA LEU A 34 -1.55 11.57 1.22
C LEU A 34 -1.12 10.41 2.12
N GLN A 35 -2.03 9.47 2.41
CA GLN A 35 -1.69 8.28 3.20
C GLN A 35 -0.68 7.38 2.49
N LEU A 36 -0.79 7.22 1.17
CA LEU A 36 0.19 6.47 0.36
C LEU A 36 1.57 7.16 0.37
N THR A 37 1.60 8.49 0.31
CA THR A 37 2.84 9.26 0.45
C THR A 37 3.46 9.04 1.83
N LYS A 38 2.65 9.13 2.89
CA LYS A 38 3.07 8.88 4.27
C LYS A 38 3.60 7.46 4.45
N LEU A 39 2.91 6.45 3.91
CA LEU A 39 3.39 5.06 3.91
C LEU A 39 4.80 5.00 3.31
N GLY A 40 5.00 5.64 2.16
CA GLY A 40 6.31 5.63 1.50
C GLY A 40 7.41 6.31 2.30
N ASP A 41 7.11 7.44 2.94
CA ASP A 41 8.05 8.13 3.80
C ASP A 41 8.41 7.28 5.03
N GLU A 42 7.44 6.60 5.64
CA GLU A 42 7.68 5.70 6.76
C GLU A 42 8.52 4.47 6.37
N VAL A 43 8.37 3.97 5.13
CA VAL A 43 9.24 2.91 4.58
C VAL A 43 10.67 3.43 4.45
N ARG A 44 10.87 4.60 3.83
CA ARG A 44 12.21 5.20 3.61
C ARG A 44 12.90 5.63 4.92
N LYS A 45 12.14 5.94 5.97
CA LYS A 45 12.70 6.19 7.31
C LYS A 45 13.31 4.92 7.93
N ARG A 46 12.78 3.74 7.61
CA ARG A 46 13.20 2.47 8.21
C ARG A 46 14.24 1.72 7.39
N LEU A 47 14.12 1.79 6.08
CA LEU A 47 14.86 0.96 5.13
C LEU A 47 15.66 1.81 4.15
N VAL A 48 16.82 1.31 3.76
CA VAL A 48 17.61 1.89 2.66
C VAL A 48 17.07 1.38 1.32
N CYS A 49 16.62 2.28 0.46
CA CYS A 49 16.18 1.92 -0.89
C CYS A 49 17.35 1.95 -1.91
N PRO A 50 17.35 1.08 -2.94
CA PRO A 50 16.29 0.14 -3.29
C PRO A 50 16.26 -1.08 -2.35
N ALA A 51 15.05 -1.46 -1.95
CA ALA A 51 14.78 -2.61 -1.09
C ALA A 51 14.13 -3.75 -1.90
N GLN A 52 14.37 -4.99 -1.49
CA GLN A 52 13.77 -6.18 -2.11
C GLN A 52 12.36 -6.40 -1.56
N LEU A 53 11.40 -6.61 -2.46
CA LEU A 53 10.01 -6.94 -2.13
C LEU A 53 9.76 -8.44 -2.31
N SER A 54 9.20 -9.09 -1.30
CA SER A 54 8.66 -10.46 -1.37
C SER A 54 7.18 -10.45 -1.03
N VAL A 55 6.35 -10.99 -1.92
CA VAL A 55 4.89 -10.92 -1.84
C VAL A 55 4.32 -12.33 -1.77
N LEU A 56 3.64 -12.66 -0.67
CA LEU A 56 3.08 -14.00 -0.43
C LEU A 56 1.56 -13.93 -0.18
N PRO A 57 0.75 -14.37 -1.16
CA PRO A 57 -0.69 -14.56 -0.96
C PRO A 57 -0.96 -15.62 0.12
N HIS A 58 -1.85 -15.32 1.06
CA HIS A 58 -2.30 -16.27 2.08
C HIS A 58 -3.72 -15.94 2.56
N ARG A 59 -4.23 -16.72 3.51
CA ARG A 59 -5.54 -16.50 4.13
C ARG A 59 -5.38 -16.28 5.62
N VAL A 60 -6.13 -15.33 6.17
CA VAL A 60 -6.33 -15.16 7.62
C VAL A 60 -7.82 -15.34 7.88
N GLY A 61 -8.19 -16.44 8.52
CA GLY A 61 -9.58 -16.88 8.58
C GLY A 61 -10.16 -17.08 7.17
N ASN A 62 -11.26 -16.38 6.87
CA ASN A 62 -11.91 -16.41 5.56
C ASN A 62 -11.49 -15.26 4.61
N ARG A 63 -10.54 -14.42 5.02
CA ARG A 63 -10.14 -13.23 4.25
C ARG A 63 -8.94 -13.51 3.35
N CYS A 64 -9.00 -12.99 2.12
CA CYS A 64 -7.86 -12.96 1.21
C CYS A 64 -6.84 -11.93 1.69
N CYS A 65 -5.60 -12.35 1.90
CA CYS A 65 -4.53 -11.50 2.39
C CYS A 65 -3.25 -11.68 1.57
N VAL A 66 -2.37 -10.69 1.65
CA VAL A 66 -1.02 -10.76 1.12
C VAL A 66 -0.05 -10.30 2.19
N SER A 67 0.94 -11.13 2.49
CA SER A 67 2.08 -10.75 3.31
C SER A 67 3.10 -10.11 2.40
N VAL A 68 3.57 -8.93 2.76
CA VAL A 68 4.62 -8.22 2.05
C VAL A 68 5.81 -8.12 2.97
N HIS A 69 6.94 -8.68 2.55
CA HIS A 69 8.20 -8.56 3.25
C HIS A 69 9.13 -7.67 2.43
N ILE A 70 9.59 -6.57 3.04
CA ILE A 70 10.50 -5.61 2.43
C ILE A 70 11.84 -5.72 3.16
N SER A 71 12.92 -6.06 2.46
CA SER A 71 14.26 -6.15 3.04
C SER A 71 15.25 -5.22 2.34
N ASP A 72 16.06 -4.51 3.13
CA ASP A 72 17.08 -3.62 2.59
C ASP A 72 18.46 -4.31 2.49
N PRO A 73 19.43 -3.73 1.74
CA PRO A 73 20.76 -4.30 1.61
C PRO A 73 21.58 -4.38 2.91
N THR A 74 21.14 -3.70 3.97
CA THR A 74 21.80 -3.71 5.29
C THR A 74 21.29 -4.83 6.20
N GLY A 75 20.29 -5.58 5.74
CA GLY A 75 19.66 -6.67 6.50
C GLY A 75 18.52 -6.22 7.40
N LYS A 76 18.08 -4.95 7.32
CA LYS A 76 16.84 -4.53 7.98
C LYS A 76 15.64 -4.98 7.16
N ALA A 77 14.51 -5.18 7.83
CA ALA A 77 13.28 -5.57 7.18
C ALA A 77 12.05 -4.89 7.78
N LEU A 78 10.99 -4.83 6.99
CA LEU A 78 9.66 -4.37 7.35
C LEU A 78 8.63 -5.34 6.76
N ASP A 79 7.69 -5.77 7.59
CA ASP A 79 6.56 -6.58 7.15
C ASP A 79 5.28 -5.73 7.04
N LEU A 80 4.46 -6.02 6.02
CA LEU A 80 3.10 -5.55 5.92
C LEU A 80 2.14 -6.73 5.72
N LEU A 81 0.92 -6.61 6.24
CA LEU A 81 -0.21 -7.46 5.92
C LEU A 81 -1.28 -6.62 5.23
N ILE A 82 -1.57 -6.95 3.98
CA ILE A 82 -2.66 -6.34 3.22
C ILE A 82 -3.84 -7.30 3.22
N THR A 83 -5.01 -6.85 3.69
CA THR A 83 -6.23 -7.67 3.80
C THR A 83 -7.33 -7.10 2.92
N VAL A 84 -7.93 -7.94 2.07
CA VAL A 84 -9.17 -7.59 1.37
C VAL A 84 -10.34 -7.65 2.36
N ALA A 85 -10.95 -6.50 2.65
CA ALA A 85 -11.90 -6.33 3.75
C ALA A 85 -13.18 -5.55 3.36
N GLY A 86 -13.29 -5.05 2.13
CA GLY A 86 -14.40 -4.19 1.71
C GLY A 86 -14.33 -2.76 2.26
N ASN A 87 -13.18 -2.37 2.83
CA ASN A 87 -12.89 -1.01 3.25
C ASN A 87 -11.39 -0.70 3.15
N THR A 88 -11.06 0.59 3.14
CA THR A 88 -9.67 1.07 3.20
C THR A 88 -9.34 1.47 4.64
N VAL A 89 -8.25 0.92 5.18
CA VAL A 89 -7.70 1.30 6.49
C VAL A 89 -6.18 1.34 6.35
N TRP A 90 -5.59 2.47 6.74
CA TRP A 90 -4.14 2.67 6.74
C TRP A 90 -3.54 2.40 8.13
N PRO A 91 -2.23 2.12 8.22
CA PRO A 91 -1.53 2.06 9.50
C PRO A 91 -1.67 3.39 10.26
N ASP A 92 -1.84 3.31 11.57
CA ASP A 92 -1.85 4.50 12.41
C ASP A 92 -0.43 4.92 12.85
N ASP A 93 -0.31 6.08 13.51
CA ASP A 93 0.98 6.61 13.96
C ASP A 93 1.69 5.71 14.97
N ASN A 94 0.95 4.96 15.79
CA ASN A 94 1.55 4.06 16.76
C ASN A 94 2.11 2.81 16.07
N GLU A 95 1.41 2.29 15.07
CA GLU A 95 1.87 1.21 14.20
C GLU A 95 3.10 1.65 13.39
N TYR A 96 3.08 2.87 12.83
CA TYR A 96 4.25 3.49 12.19
C TYR A 96 5.38 3.85 13.15
N ALA A 97 5.18 3.91 14.46
CA ALA A 97 6.27 4.19 15.40
C ALA A 97 6.88 2.91 15.97
N ARG A 98 6.05 1.90 16.24
CA ARG A 98 6.42 0.75 17.09
C ARG A 98 6.01 -0.61 16.54
N GLY A 99 5.19 -0.64 15.49
CA GLY A 99 4.71 -1.87 14.88
C GLY A 99 5.84 -2.68 14.26
N VAL A 100 5.86 -3.98 14.55
CA VAL A 100 6.73 -4.97 13.89
C VAL A 100 6.21 -5.32 12.49
N ARG A 101 4.90 -5.17 12.30
CA ARG A 101 4.19 -5.36 11.04
C ARG A 101 3.11 -4.29 10.91
N TRP A 102 2.93 -3.77 9.69
CA TRP A 102 1.85 -2.84 9.41
C TRP A 102 0.65 -3.53 8.76
N TYR A 103 -0.54 -3.08 9.08
CA TYR A 103 -1.80 -3.66 8.63
C TYR A 103 -2.51 -2.65 7.73
N ILE A 104 -2.87 -3.10 6.53
CA ILE A 104 -3.61 -2.29 5.56
C ILE A 104 -4.84 -3.09 5.15
N ASN A 105 -6.01 -2.49 5.26
CA ASN A 105 -7.21 -3.02 4.61
C ASN A 105 -7.40 -2.34 3.27
N VAL A 106 -7.83 -3.12 2.28
CA VAL A 106 -8.25 -2.65 0.97
C VAL A 106 -9.63 -3.21 0.65
N SER A 107 -10.37 -2.54 -0.23
CA SER A 107 -11.74 -2.93 -0.50
C SER A 107 -11.84 -4.20 -1.33
N ASP A 108 -11.02 -4.33 -2.36
CA ASP A 108 -11.02 -5.48 -3.25
C ASP A 108 -9.62 -5.88 -3.74
N ALA A 109 -9.59 -6.86 -4.65
CA ALA A 109 -8.34 -7.34 -5.24
C ALA A 109 -7.71 -6.33 -6.20
N THR A 110 -8.49 -5.45 -6.83
CA THR A 110 -7.97 -4.39 -7.70
C THR A 110 -7.16 -3.40 -6.88
N ASP A 111 -7.72 -2.94 -5.77
CA ASP A 111 -7.03 -2.05 -4.83
C ASP A 111 -5.75 -2.69 -4.29
N MET A 112 -5.79 -3.98 -3.95
CA MET A 112 -4.61 -4.74 -3.51
C MET A 112 -3.49 -4.71 -4.55
N MET A 113 -3.80 -4.95 -5.82
CA MET A 113 -2.81 -4.99 -6.90
C MET A 113 -2.19 -3.62 -7.16
N TRP A 114 -3.00 -2.56 -7.11
CA TRP A 114 -2.51 -1.18 -7.25
C TRP A 114 -1.65 -0.74 -6.06
N LEU A 115 -2.05 -1.07 -4.83
CA LEU A 115 -1.27 -0.79 -3.64
C LEU A 115 0.08 -1.53 -3.66
N LEU A 116 0.10 -2.81 -4.03
CA LEU A 116 1.35 -3.56 -4.21
C LEU A 116 2.27 -2.90 -5.23
N LYS A 117 1.71 -2.40 -6.34
CA LYS A 117 2.49 -1.67 -7.34
C LYS A 117 3.05 -0.36 -6.82
N ALA A 118 2.28 0.37 -6.01
CA ALA A 118 2.73 1.61 -5.39
C ALA A 118 3.84 1.36 -4.35
N ILE A 119 3.72 0.29 -3.55
CA ILE A 119 4.77 -0.13 -2.60
C ILE A 119 6.05 -0.49 -3.37
N GLU A 120 5.94 -1.27 -4.45
CA GLU A 120 7.10 -1.62 -5.29
C GLU A 120 7.82 -0.35 -5.80
N GLN A 121 7.07 0.66 -6.25
CA GLN A 121 7.63 1.93 -6.72
C GLN A 121 8.37 2.67 -5.60
N VAL A 122 7.75 2.83 -4.43
CA VAL A 122 8.37 3.46 -3.25
C VAL A 122 9.66 2.74 -2.86
N THR A 123 9.67 1.41 -2.88
CA THR A 123 10.83 0.61 -2.48
C THR A 123 11.92 0.53 -3.54
N GLY A 124 11.60 0.81 -4.81
CA GLY A 124 12.52 0.71 -5.94
C GLY A 124 13.23 2.01 -6.31
N GLU A 125 12.74 3.16 -5.84
CA GLU A 125 13.38 4.46 -6.05
C GLU A 125 14.68 4.56 -5.25
N LYS A 126 15.76 5.06 -5.88
CA LYS A 126 16.94 5.50 -5.13
C LYS A 126 16.53 6.74 -4.34
N GLY A 127 16.64 6.66 -3.01
CA GLY A 127 16.36 7.78 -2.10
C GLY A 127 17.23 9.01 -2.38
#